data_AF-A0A7Y9GK59-F1
#
_entry.id   AF-A0A7Y9GK59-F1
#
_cell.length_a   1.000
_cell.length_b   1.000
_cell.length_c   1.000
_cell.angle_alpha   90.00
_cell.angle_beta   90.00
_cell.angle_gamma   90.00
#
_symmetry.space_group_name_H-M   'P 1'
#
loop_
_entity.id
_entity.type
_entity.pdbx_description
1 polymer ?
#
loop_
_entity_poly.entity_id
_entity_poly.type
_entity_poly.pdbx_seq_one_letter_code
_entity_poly.pdbx_strand_id
1 'polypeptide(L)'
;MGKPSARIEQQGERLNEFRRAFIELINAAKPVGGEWDLPRLVPNVSNDKWSQLQRDTAIAAGAAQEAYGANGGGTFTMRNAAYMTTVNPIANWHYALERPDELKPQMVVSAVDLAIGQARTRHENAVQNERGLVGIIATFLRWPQTLREAVGPSWTQRTAASALGVVGQVIVGAVAAALGTALVWGVVEVWNTWF
;
A
#
# COMPACT_ATOMS: atom_id res chain seq x y z
N MET A 1 -0.06 9.44 14.82
CA MET A 1 -0.19 8.71 13.54
C MET A 1 1.20 8.42 13.02
N GLY A 2 1.50 7.16 12.65
CA GLY A 2 2.79 6.79 12.05
C GLY A 2 2.96 7.36 10.64
N LYS A 3 4.20 7.39 10.13
CA LYS A 3 4.51 7.84 8.77
C LYS A 3 3.79 6.95 7.74
N PRO A 4 3.20 7.52 6.67
CA PRO A 4 2.63 6.75 5.57
C PRO A 4 3.59 5.69 5.00
N SER A 5 4.87 6.02 4.84
CA SER A 5 5.92 5.08 4.41
C SER A 5 5.98 3.82 5.29
N ALA A 6 6.09 4.00 6.60
CA ALA A 6 6.16 2.88 7.56
C ALA A 6 4.93 1.96 7.52
N ARG A 7 3.73 2.51 7.30
CA ARG A 7 2.52 1.69 7.14
C ARG A 7 2.57 0.84 5.87
N ILE A 8 3.02 1.41 4.76
CA ILE A 8 3.10 0.70 3.48
C ILE A 8 4.19 -0.37 3.51
N GLU A 9 5.32 -0.07 4.16
CA GLU A 9 6.39 -1.05 4.42
C GLU A 9 5.85 -2.26 5.19
N GLN A 10 5.15 -2.03 6.30
CA GLN A 10 4.52 -3.10 7.08
C GLN A 10 3.51 -3.92 6.26
N GLN A 11 2.75 -3.29 5.36
CA GLN A 11 1.85 -4.01 4.45
C GLN A 11 2.63 -4.91 3.49
N GLY A 12 3.74 -4.43 2.93
CA GLY A 12 4.63 -5.22 2.08
C GLY A 12 5.26 -6.41 2.81
N GLU A 13 5.62 -6.25 4.08
CA GLU A 13 6.16 -7.34 4.91
C GLU A 13 5.11 -8.44 5.13
N ARG A 14 3.88 -8.08 5.49
CA ARG A 14 2.78 -9.05 5.69
C ARG A 14 2.49 -9.86 4.42
N LEU A 15 2.50 -9.19 3.25
CA LEU A 15 2.35 -9.87 1.95
C LEU A 15 3.51 -10.85 1.69
N ASN A 16 4.75 -10.45 2.00
CA ASN A 16 5.92 -11.32 1.84
C ASN A 16 5.94 -12.51 2.81
N GLU A 17 5.41 -12.33 4.03
CA GLU A 17 5.27 -13.41 5.00
C GLU A 17 4.26 -14.45 4.50
N PHE A 18 3.09 -14.02 4.03
CA PHE A 18 2.11 -14.93 3.42
C PHE A 18 2.69 -15.66 2.21
N ARG A 19 3.35 -14.95 1.30
CA ARG A 19 3.99 -15.55 0.13
C ARG A 19 4.97 -16.66 0.51
N ARG A 20 5.83 -16.41 1.51
CA ARG A 20 6.81 -17.38 1.99
C ARG A 20 6.15 -18.60 2.61
N ALA A 21 5.21 -18.39 3.53
CA ALA A 21 4.49 -19.47 4.19
C ALA A 21 3.73 -20.35 3.17
N PHE A 22 3.03 -19.71 2.22
CA PHE A 22 2.29 -20.42 1.17
C PHE A 22 3.22 -21.24 0.25
N ILE A 23 4.36 -20.67 -0.16
CA ILE A 23 5.34 -21.43 -0.97
C ILE A 23 5.91 -22.61 -0.18
N GLU A 24 6.22 -22.44 1.12
CA GLU A 24 6.69 -23.54 1.96
C GLU A 24 5.63 -24.66 2.07
N LEU A 25 4.37 -24.29 2.23
CA LEU A 25 3.25 -25.23 2.26
C LEU A 25 3.11 -26.00 0.93
N ILE A 26 3.16 -25.32 -0.21
CA ILE A 26 3.05 -25.95 -1.53
C ILE A 26 4.23 -26.87 -1.81
N ASN A 27 5.45 -26.47 -1.44
CA ASN A 27 6.65 -27.29 -1.59
C ASN A 27 6.64 -28.53 -0.69
N ALA A 28 5.89 -28.49 0.42
CA ALA A 28 5.66 -29.64 1.30
C ALA A 28 4.53 -30.55 0.82
N ALA A 29 3.91 -30.27 -0.32
CA ALA A 29 2.85 -31.07 -0.91
C ALA A 29 3.34 -31.88 -2.12
N LYS A 30 2.59 -32.92 -2.47
CA LYS A 30 2.75 -33.66 -3.72
C LYS A 30 1.41 -33.78 -4.45
N PRO A 31 1.42 -33.79 -5.79
CA PRO A 31 0.20 -34.03 -6.55
C PRO A 31 -0.24 -35.49 -6.39
N VAL A 32 -1.55 -35.69 -6.29
CA VAL A 32 -2.23 -36.97 -6.40
C VAL A 32 -3.52 -36.75 -7.15
N GLY A 33 -3.88 -37.74 -7.96
CA GLY A 33 -4.96 -37.68 -8.93
C GLY A 33 -4.55 -38.49 -10.15
N GLY A 34 -5.47 -39.29 -10.66
CA GLY A 34 -5.30 -40.09 -11.87
C GLY A 34 -6.23 -39.58 -12.97
N GLU A 35 -6.33 -40.34 -14.07
CA GLU A 35 -7.18 -40.02 -15.23
C GLU A 35 -8.67 -39.81 -14.88
N TRP A 36 -9.11 -40.30 -13.71
CA TRP A 36 -10.51 -40.27 -13.25
C TRP A 36 -10.73 -39.54 -11.91
N ASP A 37 -9.67 -39.13 -11.21
CA ASP A 37 -9.76 -38.44 -9.91
C ASP A 37 -9.42 -36.96 -10.07
N LEU A 38 -10.14 -36.09 -9.38
CA LEU A 38 -9.80 -34.66 -9.35
C LEU A 38 -8.38 -34.48 -8.79
N PRO A 39 -7.51 -33.73 -9.50
CA PRO A 39 -6.16 -33.49 -9.04
C PRO A 39 -6.20 -32.71 -7.73
N ARG A 40 -5.40 -33.14 -6.75
CA ARG A 40 -5.27 -32.47 -5.45
C ARG A 40 -3.82 -32.51 -4.96
N LEU A 41 -3.47 -31.58 -4.09
CA LEU A 41 -2.18 -31.56 -3.40
C LEU A 41 -2.35 -32.13 -2.00
N VAL A 42 -1.60 -33.19 -1.68
CA VAL A 42 -1.60 -33.83 -0.36
C VAL A 42 -0.24 -33.69 0.32
N PRO A 43 -0.15 -33.89 1.64
CA PRO A 43 1.11 -33.78 2.36
C PRO A 43 2.18 -34.74 1.80
N ASN A 44 3.39 -34.23 1.63
CA ASN A 44 4.61 -35.01 1.39
C ASN A 44 5.57 -34.95 2.59
N VAL A 45 5.07 -34.50 3.73
CA VAL A 45 5.77 -34.37 5.01
C VAL A 45 4.93 -35.03 6.11
N SER A 46 5.45 -35.08 7.34
CA SER A 46 4.67 -35.58 8.48
C SER A 46 3.38 -34.77 8.70
N ASN A 47 2.35 -35.43 9.23
CA ASN A 47 1.06 -34.76 9.52
C ASN A 47 1.23 -33.56 10.46
N ASP A 48 2.15 -33.64 11.43
CA ASP A 48 2.44 -32.55 12.36
C ASP A 48 3.04 -31.33 11.64
N LYS A 49 4.04 -31.56 10.79
CA LYS A 49 4.66 -30.48 10.00
C LYS A 49 3.68 -29.91 9.00
N TRP A 50 2.87 -30.74 8.35
CA TRP A 50 1.82 -30.28 7.45
C TRP A 50 0.82 -29.37 8.16
N SER A 51 0.31 -29.82 9.31
CA SER A 51 -0.64 -29.05 10.12
C SER A 51 -0.03 -27.73 10.60
N GLN A 52 1.27 -27.73 10.93
CA GLN A 52 2.00 -26.51 11.26
C GLN A 52 2.04 -25.54 10.07
N LEU A 53 2.46 -26.01 8.89
CA LEU A 53 2.55 -25.18 7.69
C LEU A 53 1.19 -24.58 7.28
N GLN A 54 0.11 -25.35 7.43
CA GLN A 54 -1.24 -24.84 7.18
C GLN A 54 -1.63 -23.75 8.17
N ARG A 55 -1.31 -23.91 9.47
CA ARG A 55 -1.55 -22.88 10.48
C ARG A 55 -0.73 -21.61 10.22
N ASP A 56 0.55 -21.75 9.94
CA ASP A 56 1.46 -20.62 9.68
C ASP A 56 0.99 -19.85 8.43
N THR A 57 0.56 -20.57 7.39
CA THR A 57 -0.03 -19.97 6.18
C THR A 57 -1.34 -19.26 6.49
N ALA A 58 -2.22 -19.84 7.31
CA ALA A 58 -3.49 -19.22 7.69
C ALA A 58 -3.29 -17.93 8.51
N ILE A 59 -2.34 -17.92 9.45
CA ILE A 59 -2.00 -16.74 10.26
C ILE A 59 -1.46 -15.63 9.34
N ALA A 60 -0.51 -15.97 8.46
CA ALA A 60 0.05 -15.01 7.52
C ALA A 60 -1.00 -14.48 6.54
N ALA A 61 -1.93 -15.33 6.08
CA ALA A 61 -3.05 -14.93 5.22
C ALA A 61 -3.96 -13.91 5.91
N GLY A 62 -4.31 -14.14 7.18
CA GLY A 62 -5.13 -13.21 7.97
C GLY A 62 -4.46 -11.84 8.11
N ALA A 63 -3.15 -11.81 8.35
CA ALA A 63 -2.39 -10.55 8.42
C ALA A 63 -2.29 -9.85 7.04
N ALA A 64 -2.14 -10.62 5.96
CA ALA A 64 -1.93 -10.11 4.61
C ALA A 64 -3.21 -9.66 3.91
N GLN A 65 -4.40 -10.09 4.33
CA GLN A 65 -5.65 -9.83 3.62
C GLN A 65 -5.96 -8.33 3.47
N GLU A 66 -5.81 -7.55 4.55
CA GLU A 66 -6.00 -6.09 4.50
C GLU A 66 -4.93 -5.43 3.63
N ALA A 67 -3.67 -5.87 3.78
CA ALA A 67 -2.55 -5.35 3.00
C ALA A 67 -2.73 -5.59 1.51
N TYR A 68 -3.33 -6.72 1.13
CA TYR A 68 -3.61 -7.07 -0.26
C TYR A 68 -4.65 -6.13 -0.88
N GLY A 69 -5.80 -5.95 -0.24
CA GLY A 69 -6.82 -5.01 -0.71
C GLY A 69 -6.29 -3.57 -0.74
N ALA A 70 -5.50 -3.16 0.25
CA ALA A 70 -4.90 -1.85 0.29
C ALA A 70 -3.92 -1.58 -0.86
N ASN A 71 -3.27 -2.62 -1.40
CA ASN A 71 -2.26 -2.52 -2.46
C ASN A 71 -2.76 -3.13 -3.79
N GLY A 72 -4.01 -2.80 -4.15
CA GLY A 72 -4.61 -3.11 -5.44
C GLY A 72 -4.78 -4.60 -5.73
N GLY A 73 -4.82 -5.43 -4.68
CA GLY A 73 -5.12 -6.84 -4.77
C GLY A 73 -6.53 -7.07 -5.32
N GLY A 74 -6.60 -7.85 -6.40
CA GLY A 74 -7.84 -8.19 -7.09
C GLY A 74 -8.41 -9.54 -6.67
N THR A 75 -9.47 -9.94 -7.35
CA THR A 75 -10.09 -11.26 -7.19
C THR A 75 -9.96 -12.07 -8.47
N PHE A 76 -9.92 -13.39 -8.34
CA PHE A 76 -9.95 -14.31 -9.47
C PHE A 76 -11.33 -14.88 -9.68
N THR A 77 -11.72 -15.11 -10.92
CA THR A 77 -12.91 -15.88 -11.24
C THR A 77 -12.53 -17.34 -11.36
N MET A 78 -12.93 -18.15 -10.38
CA MET A 78 -12.88 -19.61 -10.47
C MET A 78 -14.13 -20.12 -11.18
N ARG A 79 -13.95 -21.04 -12.11
CA ARG A 79 -15.05 -21.78 -12.72
C ARG A 79 -15.15 -23.13 -12.03
N ASN A 80 -16.17 -23.30 -11.20
CA ASN A 80 -16.63 -24.60 -10.73
C ASN A 80 -17.67 -25.10 -11.76
N ALA A 81 -17.76 -26.41 -11.99
CA ALA A 81 -18.54 -27.07 -13.06
C ALA A 81 -20.00 -26.57 -13.24
N ALA A 82 -20.58 -25.90 -12.25
CA ALA A 82 -21.90 -25.28 -12.33
C ALA A 82 -21.93 -23.74 -12.18
N TYR A 83 -20.89 -23.07 -11.66
CA TYR A 83 -20.91 -21.64 -11.32
C TYR A 83 -19.55 -20.95 -11.46
N MET A 84 -19.57 -19.67 -11.85
CA MET A 84 -18.42 -18.77 -11.73
C MET A 84 -18.43 -18.11 -10.35
N THR A 85 -17.35 -18.26 -9.58
CA THR A 85 -17.20 -17.66 -8.26
C THR A 85 -15.98 -16.76 -8.22
N THR A 86 -16.16 -15.57 -7.68
CA THR A 86 -15.08 -14.60 -7.49
C THR A 86 -14.40 -14.86 -6.15
N VAL A 87 -13.11 -15.16 -6.16
CA VAL A 87 -12.32 -15.52 -4.97
C VAL A 87 -11.18 -14.53 -4.75
N ASN A 88 -10.97 -14.16 -3.49
CA ASN A 88 -9.74 -13.51 -3.06
C ASN A 88 -8.66 -14.59 -2.87
N PRO A 89 -7.50 -14.51 -3.55
CA PRO A 89 -6.48 -15.55 -3.51
C PRO A 89 -5.83 -15.74 -2.14
N ILE A 90 -5.76 -14.68 -1.33
CA ILE A 90 -5.24 -14.78 0.03
C ILE A 90 -6.28 -15.38 0.97
N ALA A 91 -7.55 -15.01 0.86
CA ALA A 91 -8.58 -15.59 1.74
C ALA A 91 -8.90 -17.06 1.38
N ASN A 92 -8.76 -17.43 0.11
CA ASN A 92 -9.14 -18.73 -0.43
C ASN A 92 -7.94 -19.56 -0.89
N TRP A 93 -6.77 -19.35 -0.29
CA TRP A 93 -5.53 -20.05 -0.65
C TRP A 93 -5.65 -21.58 -0.60
N HIS A 94 -6.53 -22.10 0.26
CA HIS A 94 -6.78 -23.53 0.43
C HIS A 94 -7.31 -24.20 -0.84
N TYR A 95 -8.04 -23.48 -1.70
CA TYR A 95 -8.47 -24.02 -2.98
C TYR A 95 -7.30 -24.40 -3.90
N ALA A 96 -6.14 -23.76 -3.73
CA ALA A 96 -4.95 -24.16 -4.48
C ALA A 96 -4.39 -25.53 -4.06
N LEU A 97 -4.81 -26.05 -2.89
CA LEU A 97 -4.50 -27.41 -2.46
C LEU A 97 -5.57 -28.41 -2.93
N GLU A 98 -6.84 -28.05 -2.76
CA GLU A 98 -7.97 -28.94 -3.03
C GLU A 98 -8.30 -29.06 -4.51
N ARG A 99 -8.12 -27.98 -5.27
CA ARG A 99 -8.48 -27.81 -6.69
C ARG A 99 -7.40 -27.02 -7.44
N PRO A 100 -6.16 -27.55 -7.52
CA PRO A 100 -5.05 -26.91 -8.20
C PRO A 100 -5.27 -26.67 -9.71
N ASP A 101 -6.27 -27.30 -10.32
CA ASP A 101 -6.72 -27.08 -11.68
C ASP A 101 -7.58 -25.81 -11.82
N GLU A 102 -8.47 -25.56 -10.86
CA GLU A 102 -9.32 -24.35 -10.81
C GLU A 102 -8.55 -23.12 -10.31
N LEU A 103 -7.71 -23.28 -9.26
CA LEU A 103 -6.85 -22.23 -8.74
C LEU A 103 -5.41 -22.74 -8.62
N LYS A 104 -4.59 -22.45 -9.62
CA LYS A 104 -3.19 -22.86 -9.60
C LYS A 104 -2.43 -22.16 -8.47
N PRO A 105 -1.56 -22.85 -7.71
CA PRO A 105 -0.70 -22.21 -6.71
C PRO A 105 0.10 -21.03 -7.26
N GLN A 106 0.52 -21.11 -8.53
CA GLN A 106 1.26 -20.03 -9.19
C GLN A 106 0.41 -18.75 -9.34
N MET A 107 -0.91 -18.88 -9.50
CA MET A 107 -1.81 -17.72 -9.59
C MET A 107 -1.88 -16.98 -8.26
N VAL A 108 -1.95 -17.71 -7.14
CA VAL A 108 -1.92 -17.12 -5.79
C VAL A 108 -0.61 -16.36 -5.58
N VAL A 109 0.53 -16.98 -5.88
CA VAL A 109 1.85 -16.34 -5.74
C VAL A 109 1.97 -15.10 -6.63
N SER A 110 1.61 -15.19 -7.90
CA SER A 110 1.66 -14.06 -8.84
C SER A 110 0.78 -12.89 -8.40
N ALA A 111 -0.39 -13.17 -7.82
CA ALA A 111 -1.27 -12.13 -7.30
C ALA A 111 -0.63 -11.37 -6.14
N VAL A 112 0.00 -12.10 -5.22
CA VAL A 112 0.68 -11.53 -4.06
C VAL A 112 1.94 -10.77 -4.50
N ASP A 113 2.69 -11.29 -5.47
CA ASP A 113 3.86 -10.62 -6.04
C ASP A 113 3.50 -9.28 -6.70
N LEU A 114 2.36 -9.22 -7.41
CA LEU A 114 1.84 -7.96 -7.94
C LEU A 114 1.54 -6.95 -6.82
N ALA A 115 0.83 -7.39 -5.77
CA ALA A 115 0.51 -6.52 -4.62
C ALA A 115 1.77 -6.04 -3.87
N ILE A 116 2.79 -6.90 -3.74
CA ILE A 116 4.10 -6.53 -3.18
C ILE A 116 4.77 -5.46 -4.06
N GLY A 117 4.75 -5.63 -5.39
CA GLY A 117 5.26 -4.65 -6.34
C GLY A 117 4.58 -3.29 -6.18
N GLN A 118 3.25 -3.28 -6.10
CA GLN A 118 2.47 -2.06 -5.86
C GLN A 118 2.78 -1.42 -4.50
N ALA A 119 2.91 -2.22 -3.44
CA ALA A 119 3.31 -1.73 -2.13
C ALA A 119 4.69 -1.05 -2.17
N ARG A 120 5.66 -1.62 -2.89
CA ARG A 120 6.99 -1.01 -3.07
C ARG A 120 6.93 0.32 -3.80
N THR A 121 6.23 0.40 -4.93
CA THR A 121 6.06 1.67 -5.66
C THR A 121 5.40 2.74 -4.80
N ARG A 122 4.36 2.37 -4.03
CA ARG A 122 3.69 3.30 -3.10
C ARG A 122 4.59 3.74 -1.96
N HIS A 123 5.41 2.84 -1.43
CA HIS A 123 6.38 3.15 -0.39
C HIS A 123 7.42 4.16 -0.90
N GLU A 124 7.99 3.93 -2.08
CA GLU A 124 8.96 4.83 -2.71
C GLU A 124 8.37 6.23 -2.92
N ASN A 125 7.13 6.31 -3.44
CA ASN A 125 6.42 7.58 -3.60
C ASN A 125 6.16 8.27 -2.24
N ALA A 126 5.76 7.51 -1.22
CA ALA A 126 5.54 8.06 0.13
C ALA A 126 6.84 8.62 0.72
N VAL A 127 7.96 7.92 0.57
CA VAL A 127 9.27 8.38 1.04
C VAL A 127 9.71 9.66 0.32
N GLN A 128 9.51 9.74 -1.00
CA GLN A 128 9.82 10.95 -1.77
C GLN A 128 8.98 12.15 -1.31
N ASN A 129 7.67 11.95 -1.12
CA ASN A 129 6.76 12.98 -0.65
C ASN A 129 7.08 13.44 0.77
N GLU A 130 7.42 12.52 1.67
CA GLU A 130 7.85 12.83 3.04
C GLU A 130 9.14 13.67 3.04
N ARG A 131 10.11 13.35 2.19
CA ARG A 131 11.34 14.15 2.03
C ARG A 131 11.05 15.54 1.47
N GLY A 132 10.15 15.65 0.49
CA GLY A 132 9.73 16.93 -0.10
C GLY A 132 9.05 17.84 0.92
N LEU A 133 8.11 17.31 1.70
CA LEU A 133 7.42 18.05 2.78
C LEU A 133 8.39 18.49 3.88
N VAL A 134 9.31 17.61 4.31
CA VAL A 134 10.35 17.98 5.27
C VAL A 134 11.27 19.06 4.72
N GLY A 135 11.61 19.02 3.42
CA GLY A 135 12.37 20.08 2.76
C GLY A 135 11.65 21.43 2.74
N ILE A 136 10.34 21.44 2.48
CA ILE A 136 9.51 22.65 2.52
C ILE A 136 9.43 23.21 3.95
N ILE A 137 9.18 22.36 4.95
CA ILE A 137 9.13 22.77 6.37
C ILE A 137 10.51 23.27 6.84
N ALA A 138 11.60 22.60 6.46
CA ALA A 138 12.95 23.04 6.80
C ALA A 138 13.30 24.38 6.15
N THR A 139 12.84 24.62 4.92
CA THR A 139 12.99 25.92 4.24
C THR A 139 12.19 27.00 4.96
N PHE A 140 10.96 26.70 5.39
CA PHE A 140 10.12 27.61 6.15
C PHE A 140 10.65 27.91 7.55
N LEU A 141 11.29 26.93 8.21
CA LEU A 141 11.94 27.09 9.52
C LEU A 141 13.33 27.74 9.43
N ARG A 142 13.97 27.75 8.26
CA ARG A 142 15.22 28.48 8.01
C ARG A 142 14.98 29.96 7.70
N TRP A 143 13.83 30.29 7.10
CA TRP A 143 13.38 31.66 6.81
C TRP A 143 13.21 32.62 8.02
N PRO A 144 12.82 32.21 9.26
CA PRO A 144 12.60 33.13 10.37
C PRO A 144 13.90 33.74 10.91
N GLN A 145 15.06 33.15 10.62
CA GLN A 145 16.36 33.66 11.05
C GLN A 145 16.88 34.76 10.11
N THR A 146 16.72 34.59 8.79
CA THR A 146 17.11 35.60 7.80
C THR A 146 16.26 36.86 7.84
N LEU A 147 15.03 36.79 8.36
CA LEU A 147 14.20 37.99 8.59
C LEU A 147 14.58 38.77 9.86
N ARG A 148 15.14 38.14 10.91
CA ARG A 148 15.60 38.87 12.10
C ARG A 148 16.91 39.62 11.87
N GLU A 149 17.75 39.16 10.94
CA GLU A 149 18.98 39.86 10.55
C GLU A 149 18.72 41.04 9.60
N ALA A 150 17.57 41.05 8.88
CA ALA A 150 17.18 42.14 7.98
C ALA A 150 16.49 43.33 8.69
N VAL A 151 16.15 43.20 9.97
CA VAL A 151 15.63 44.30 10.81
C VAL A 151 16.67 44.67 11.87
N GLY A 152 17.79 45.25 11.40
CA GLY A 152 18.73 45.96 12.27
C GLY A 152 18.06 47.21 12.88
N PRO A 153 18.48 47.64 14.08
CA PRO A 153 17.86 48.73 14.80
C PRO A 153 18.27 50.07 14.17
N SER A 154 17.45 50.63 13.30
CA SER A 154 17.62 52.03 12.89
C SER A 154 16.29 52.79 12.90
N TRP A 155 16.36 54.01 13.40
CA TRP A 155 15.26 54.88 13.84
C TRP A 155 14.35 55.44 12.71
N THR A 156 14.50 55.00 11.46
CA THR A 156 13.76 55.52 10.30
C THR A 156 12.39 54.88 10.09
N GLN A 157 11.79 54.39 11.17
CA GLN A 157 10.60 53.52 11.21
C GLN A 157 9.28 54.30 11.30
N ARG A 158 9.07 55.31 10.44
CA ARG A 158 7.74 55.96 10.31
C ARG A 158 7.10 55.85 8.92
N THR A 159 7.84 55.37 7.91
CA THR A 159 7.29 55.19 6.54
C THR A 159 6.99 53.72 6.20
N ALA A 160 7.36 52.77 7.06
CA ALA A 160 7.20 51.33 6.81
C ALA A 160 5.83 50.75 7.27
N ALA A 161 4.93 51.56 7.81
CA ALA A 161 3.59 51.11 8.22
C ALA A 161 2.65 50.86 7.03
N SER A 162 2.92 51.46 5.85
CA SER A 162 2.13 51.24 4.63
C SER A 162 2.52 49.97 3.86
N ALA A 163 3.73 49.44 4.07
CA ALA A 163 4.20 48.21 3.41
C ALA A 163 3.67 46.91 4.07
N LEU A 164 3.33 46.97 5.37
CA LEU A 164 2.84 45.80 6.11
C LEU A 164 1.41 45.38 5.72
N GLY A 165 0.59 46.29 5.19
CA GLY A 165 -0.76 45.97 4.72
C GLY A 165 -0.78 45.14 3.42
N VAL A 166 0.18 45.38 2.52
CA VAL A 166 0.27 44.69 1.22
C VAL A 166 0.92 43.32 1.36
N VAL A 167 1.95 43.19 2.21
CA VAL A 167 2.65 41.91 2.41
C VAL A 167 1.78 40.88 3.13
N GLY A 168 0.93 41.32 4.08
CA GLY A 168 -0.06 40.45 4.72
C GLY A 168 -1.12 39.92 3.73
N GLN A 169 -1.57 40.76 2.80
CA GLN A 169 -2.55 40.36 1.78
C GLN A 169 -1.97 39.40 0.72
N VAL A 170 -0.70 39.55 0.34
CA VAL A 170 -0.04 38.61 -0.58
C VAL A 170 0.15 37.25 0.08
N ILE A 171 0.46 37.20 1.38
CA ILE A 171 0.61 35.93 2.12
C ILE A 171 -0.74 35.22 2.26
N VAL A 172 -1.82 35.94 2.62
CA VAL A 172 -3.17 35.36 2.67
C VAL A 172 -3.65 34.95 1.27
N GLY A 173 -3.36 35.75 0.24
CA GLY A 173 -3.70 35.43 -1.15
C GLY A 173 -2.95 34.21 -1.68
N ALA A 174 -1.67 34.07 -1.37
CA ALA A 174 -0.86 32.91 -1.77
C ALA A 174 -1.27 31.64 -1.03
N VAL A 175 -1.57 31.72 0.27
CA VAL A 175 -2.07 30.59 1.05
C VAL A 175 -3.49 30.21 0.60
N ALA A 176 -4.37 31.17 0.34
CA ALA A 176 -5.71 30.91 -0.20
C ALA A 176 -5.67 30.36 -1.64
N ALA A 177 -4.75 30.83 -2.47
CA ALA A 177 -4.56 30.31 -3.83
C ALA A 177 -3.97 28.89 -3.82
N ALA A 178 -3.03 28.59 -2.91
CA ALA A 178 -2.45 27.26 -2.74
C ALA A 178 -3.48 26.26 -2.16
N LEU A 179 -4.27 26.68 -1.17
CA LEU A 179 -5.36 25.88 -0.62
C LEU A 179 -6.50 25.71 -1.65
N GLY A 180 -6.81 26.76 -2.41
CA GLY A 180 -7.80 26.73 -3.48
C GLY A 180 -7.41 25.83 -4.64
N THR A 181 -6.15 25.86 -5.07
CA THR A 181 -5.64 24.93 -6.10
C THR A 181 -5.59 23.49 -5.58
N ALA A 182 -5.21 23.26 -4.32
CA ALA A 182 -5.28 21.92 -3.72
C ALA A 182 -6.71 21.38 -3.61
N LEU A 183 -7.68 22.25 -3.29
CA LEU A 183 -9.11 21.89 -3.25
C LEU A 183 -9.68 21.62 -4.64
N VAL A 184 -9.37 22.46 -5.64
CA VAL A 184 -9.82 22.26 -7.03
C VAL A 184 -9.21 21.00 -7.62
N TRP A 185 -7.92 20.72 -7.36
CA TRP A 185 -7.27 19.50 -7.82
C TRP A 185 -7.87 18.25 -7.16
N GLY A 186 -8.10 18.30 -5.84
CA GLY A 186 -8.78 17.23 -5.10
C GLY A 186 -10.22 16.99 -5.57
N VAL A 187 -10.96 18.04 -5.95
CA VAL A 187 -12.33 17.92 -6.49
C VAL A 187 -12.33 17.38 -7.92
N VAL A 188 -11.39 17.80 -8.78
CA VAL A 188 -11.25 17.29 -10.17
C VAL A 188 -10.86 15.81 -10.17
N GLU A 189 -9.99 15.40 -9.27
CA GLU A 189 -9.55 13.99 -9.17
C GLU A 189 -10.66 13.09 -8.61
N VAL A 190 -11.50 13.61 -7.70
CA VAL A 190 -12.72 12.92 -7.24
C VAL A 190 -13.81 12.89 -8.33
N TRP A 191 -13.90 13.90 -9.21
CA TRP A 191 -14.87 13.91 -10.30
C TRP A 191 -14.51 12.90 -11.40
N ASN A 192 -13.25 12.88 -11.84
CA ASN A 192 -12.75 11.94 -12.87
C ASN A 192 -12.77 10.46 -12.42
N THR A 193 -12.94 10.20 -11.12
CA THR A 193 -13.05 8.84 -10.58
C THR A 193 -14.50 8.35 -10.47
N TRP A 194 -15.49 9.25 -10.59
CA TRP A 194 -16.91 8.94 -10.45
C TRP A 194 -17.75 9.17 -11.71
N PHE A 195 -17.28 9.98 -12.67
CA PHE A 195 -17.87 10.21 -13.99
C PHE A 195 -16.86 9.94 -15.09
#